data_AF-A0AAN8GDT2-F1
#
_entry.id   AF-A0AAN8GDT2-F1
#
_cell.length_a   1.000
_cell.length_b   1.000
_cell.length_c   1.000
_cell.angle_alpha   90.00
_cell.angle_beta   90.00
_cell.angle_gamma   90.00
#
_symmetry.space_group_name_H-M   'P 1'
#
loop_
_entity.id
_entity.type
_entity.pdbx_description
1 polymer ?
#
loop_
_entity_poly.entity_id
_entity_poly.type
_entity_poly.pdbx_seq_one_letter_code
_entity_poly.pdbx_strand_id
1 'polypeptide(L)'
;MCGYSFCVLCLRAYHGIDECRFKSADKKRIIEEWNAADENTRIEMAKRFGGMKNLKNIVNALLSDGWMEGNSKPCPRCRVRIEKNDGCNKMHCTNCDAMFCWLCERVLDKNNPYAHFNEEGMGNCVNRLFEGVVDPEMEDEDDGFVVWADLLGNETDSDSDDDVYFERGGSDGSE
;
A
#
# COMPACT_ATOMS: atom_id res chain seq x y z
N MET A 1 29.02 -33.45 20.26
CA MET A 1 27.89 -32.62 20.74
C MET A 1 27.81 -31.40 19.83
N CYS A 2 26.68 -31.13 19.17
CA CYS A 2 26.55 -29.89 18.38
C CYS A 2 26.24 -28.72 19.33
N GLY A 3 27.10 -27.71 19.36
CA GLY A 3 26.96 -26.51 20.21
C GLY A 3 26.26 -25.35 19.53
N TYR A 4 25.32 -25.63 18.61
CA TYR A 4 24.68 -24.58 17.84
C TYR A 4 23.41 -24.08 18.55
N SER A 5 23.43 -22.82 18.98
CA SER A 5 22.28 -22.13 19.56
C SER A 5 21.47 -21.43 18.47
N PHE A 6 20.17 -21.69 18.43
CA PHE A 6 19.25 -21.06 17.48
C PHE A 6 18.04 -20.49 18.19
N CYS A 7 17.41 -19.49 17.57
CA CYS A 7 16.14 -18.95 18.01
C CYS A 7 15.02 -19.90 17.64
N VAL A 8 14.22 -20.34 18.61
CA VAL A 8 13.09 -21.25 18.38
C VAL A 8 11.92 -20.60 17.65
N LEU A 9 11.88 -19.27 17.56
CA LEU A 9 10.82 -18.53 16.88
C LEU A 9 11.07 -18.42 15.38
N CYS A 10 12.29 -18.04 14.98
CA CYS A 10 12.65 -17.82 13.57
C CYS A 10 13.58 -18.88 12.97
N LEU A 11 14.05 -19.85 13.78
CA LEU A 11 14.95 -20.95 13.41
C LEU A 11 16.28 -20.49 12.79
N ARG A 12 16.71 -19.26 13.10
CA ARG A 12 18.03 -18.71 12.74
C ARG A 12 18.98 -18.75 13.93
N ALA A 13 20.25 -18.36 13.71
CA ALA A 13 21.23 -18.20 14.78
C ALA A 13 20.63 -17.39 15.94
N TYR A 14 20.93 -17.80 17.17
CA TYR A 14 20.47 -17.10 18.36
C TYR A 14 20.90 -15.63 18.31
N HIS A 15 19.94 -14.73 18.55
CA HIS A 15 20.12 -13.29 18.39
C HIS A 15 19.78 -12.52 19.68
N GLY A 16 19.70 -13.20 20.83
CA GLY A 16 19.52 -12.55 22.12
C GLY A 16 18.23 -11.71 22.21
N ILE A 17 18.41 -10.43 22.51
CA ILE A 17 17.33 -9.44 22.61
C ILE A 17 16.99 -8.79 21.26
N ASP A 18 17.81 -9.00 20.24
CA ASP A 18 17.57 -8.47 18.90
C ASP A 18 16.32 -9.11 18.30
N GLU A 19 15.72 -8.39 17.35
CA GLU A 19 14.48 -8.80 16.71
C GLU A 19 14.62 -10.10 15.90
N CYS A 20 13.55 -10.90 15.91
CA CYS A 20 13.47 -12.09 15.06
C CYS A 20 13.42 -11.70 13.59
N ARG A 21 14.45 -12.05 12.82
CA ARG A 21 14.40 -11.97 11.36
C ARG A 21 13.62 -13.17 10.84
N PHE A 22 12.32 -13.02 10.59
CA PHE A 22 11.47 -14.05 9.97
C PHE A 22 11.71 -14.15 8.44
N LYS A 23 11.44 -15.31 7.83
CA LYS A 23 11.38 -15.45 6.36
C LYS A 23 10.05 -14.88 5.85
N SER A 24 9.98 -14.40 4.59
CA SER A 24 8.75 -13.79 4.05
C SER A 24 7.53 -14.73 4.10
N ALA A 25 7.72 -16.05 3.96
CA ALA A 25 6.65 -17.04 4.15
C ALA A 25 6.16 -17.12 5.60
N ASP A 26 7.08 -17.06 6.58
CA ASP A 26 6.72 -17.06 8.01
C ASP A 26 6.06 -15.73 8.40
N LYS A 27 6.53 -14.60 7.85
CA LYS A 27 5.90 -13.29 8.03
C LYS A 27 4.42 -13.32 7.62
N LYS A 28 4.14 -13.81 6.41
CA LYS A 28 2.77 -13.95 5.88
C LYS A 28 1.91 -14.85 6.77
N ARG A 29 2.41 -16.04 7.13
CA ARG A 29 1.69 -16.97 8.01
C ARG A 29 1.31 -16.33 9.35
N ILE A 30 2.23 -15.59 9.98
CA ILE A 30 1.97 -14.92 11.27
C ILE A 30 0.88 -13.86 11.14
N ILE A 31 0.91 -13.04 10.09
CA ILE A 31 -0.11 -12.00 9.85
C ILE A 31 -1.47 -12.63 9.55
N GLU A 32 -1.51 -13.63 8.66
CA GLU A 32 -2.73 -14.33 8.28
C GLU A 32 -3.38 -15.02 9.49
N GLU A 33 -2.58 -15.74 10.30
CA GLU A 33 -3.05 -16.38 11.53
C GLU A 33 -3.57 -15.33 12.52
N TRP A 34 -2.88 -14.19 12.69
CA TRP A 34 -3.32 -13.12 13.61
C TRP A 34 -4.64 -12.47 13.19
N ASN A 35 -4.81 -12.22 11.88
CA ASN A 35 -5.99 -11.59 11.32
C ASN A 35 -7.21 -12.53 11.35
N ALA A 36 -7.00 -13.82 11.11
CA ALA A 36 -8.06 -14.83 11.16
C ALA A 36 -8.36 -15.33 12.59
N ALA A 37 -7.45 -15.11 13.54
CA ALA A 37 -7.58 -15.61 14.90
C ALA A 37 -8.70 -14.93 15.70
N ASP A 38 -9.45 -15.74 16.43
CA ASP A 38 -10.28 -15.31 17.56
C ASP A 38 -9.43 -15.10 18.82
N GLU A 39 -10.06 -14.64 19.91
CA GLU A 39 -9.35 -14.30 21.16
C GLU A 39 -8.56 -15.48 21.74
N ASN A 40 -9.12 -16.70 21.71
CA ASN A 40 -8.43 -17.88 22.22
C ASN A 40 -7.22 -18.26 21.36
N THR A 41 -7.34 -18.18 20.03
CA THR A 41 -6.23 -18.44 19.12
C THR A 41 -5.12 -17.41 19.31
N ARG A 42 -5.44 -16.13 19.53
CA ARG A 42 -4.43 -15.10 19.84
C ARG A 42 -3.70 -15.37 21.15
N ILE A 43 -4.38 -15.91 22.17
CA ILE A 43 -3.75 -16.33 23.42
C ILE A 43 -2.78 -17.49 23.18
N GLU A 44 -3.17 -18.50 22.40
CA GLU A 44 -2.30 -19.62 22.03
C GLU A 44 -1.09 -19.16 21.20
N MET A 45 -1.30 -18.26 20.22
CA MET A 45 -0.22 -17.63 19.49
C MET A 45 0.71 -16.87 20.45
N ALA A 46 0.16 -16.10 21.39
CA ALA A 46 0.94 -15.33 22.35
C ALA A 46 1.86 -16.23 23.19
N LYS A 47 1.40 -17.41 23.60
CA LYS A 47 2.25 -18.39 24.31
C LYS A 47 3.47 -18.81 23.48
N ARG A 48 3.30 -19.02 22.17
CA ARG A 48 4.40 -19.40 21.26
C ARG A 48 5.44 -18.29 21.10
N PHE A 49 5.01 -17.03 21.07
CA PHE A 49 5.86 -15.87 20.82
C PHE A 49 6.35 -15.16 22.09
N GLY A 50 6.30 -15.81 23.26
CA GLY A 50 6.84 -15.25 24.50
C GLY A 50 5.95 -14.19 25.16
N GLY A 51 4.64 -14.24 24.91
CA GLY A 51 3.60 -13.44 25.53
C GLY A 51 2.88 -12.48 24.58
N MET A 52 1.73 -11.97 25.01
CA MET A 52 0.86 -11.12 24.19
C MET A 52 1.54 -9.82 23.75
N LYS A 53 2.37 -9.24 24.63
CA LYS A 53 3.15 -8.02 24.31
C LYS A 53 4.14 -8.27 23.17
N ASN A 54 4.86 -9.39 23.21
CA ASN A 54 5.84 -9.73 22.19
C ASN A 54 5.14 -10.05 20.86
N LEU A 55 4.07 -10.87 20.89
CA LEU A 55 3.27 -11.14 19.70
C LEU A 55 2.73 -9.86 19.05
N LYS A 56 2.13 -8.96 19.83
CA LYS A 56 1.64 -7.67 19.31
C LYS A 56 2.76 -6.84 18.68
N ASN A 57 3.93 -6.77 19.33
CA ASN A 57 5.08 -6.06 18.77
C ASN A 57 5.54 -6.70 17.45
N ILE A 58 5.64 -8.02 17.37
CA ILE A 58 5.99 -8.74 16.15
C ILE A 58 4.97 -8.45 15.05
N VAL A 59 3.67 -8.62 15.34
CA VAL A 59 2.61 -8.39 14.36
C VAL A 59 2.62 -6.95 13.86
N ASN A 60 2.73 -5.97 14.77
CA ASN A 60 2.80 -4.56 14.40
C ASN A 60 4.00 -4.27 13.50
N ALA A 61 5.18 -4.79 13.85
CA ALA A 61 6.39 -4.65 13.05
C ALA A 61 6.24 -5.33 11.67
N LEU A 62 5.60 -6.50 11.61
CA LEU A 62 5.34 -7.22 10.36
C LEU A 62 4.30 -6.52 9.49
N LEU A 63 3.28 -5.89 10.07
CA LEU A 63 2.29 -5.08 9.35
C LEU A 63 2.93 -3.79 8.81
N SER A 64 3.80 -3.14 9.57
CA SER A 64 4.57 -1.99 9.08
C SER A 64 5.55 -2.36 7.98
N ASP A 65 6.20 -3.53 8.10
CA ASP A 65 7.10 -4.08 7.07
C ASP A 65 6.34 -4.56 5.82
N GLY A 66 5.13 -5.09 5.99
CA GLY A 66 4.30 -5.69 4.94
C GLY A 66 3.88 -4.69 3.87
N TRP A 67 3.80 -3.40 4.22
CA TRP A 67 3.65 -2.32 3.25
C TRP A 67 4.87 -2.18 2.32
N MET A 68 6.08 -2.48 2.81
CA MET A 68 7.32 -2.31 2.03
C MET A 68 7.64 -3.49 1.10
N GLU A 69 7.18 -4.70 1.42
CA GLU A 69 7.45 -5.90 0.62
C GLU A 69 6.49 -6.07 -0.57
N GLY A 70 5.33 -5.39 -0.55
CA GLY A 70 4.39 -5.33 -1.69
C GLY A 70 4.77 -4.31 -2.76
N ASN A 71 5.48 -3.24 -2.39
CA ASN A 71 5.75 -2.10 -3.27
C ASN A 71 7.11 -2.16 -3.97
N SER A 72 8.02 -3.06 -3.61
CA SER A 72 9.36 -3.11 -4.23
C SER A 72 9.83 -4.53 -4.58
N LYS A 73 10.43 -4.70 -5.76
CA LYS A 73 11.08 -5.96 -6.20
C LYS A 73 12.53 -5.72 -6.64
N PRO A 74 13.42 -6.70 -6.47
CA PRO A 74 14.81 -6.58 -6.93
C PRO A 74 14.88 -6.68 -8.45
N CYS A 75 15.72 -5.85 -9.07
CA CYS A 75 16.04 -5.99 -10.49
C CYS A 75 16.68 -7.38 -10.76
N PRO A 76 16.21 -8.15 -11.74
CA PRO A 76 16.78 -9.47 -12.04
C PRO A 76 18.22 -9.42 -12.58
N ARG A 77 18.67 -8.26 -13.07
CA ARG A 77 20.05 -8.05 -13.53
C ARG A 77 20.99 -7.57 -12.41
N CYS A 78 20.66 -6.47 -11.74
CA CYS A 78 21.59 -5.82 -10.79
C CYS A 78 21.15 -5.87 -9.32
N ARG A 79 20.00 -6.50 -9.02
CA ARG A 79 19.44 -6.70 -7.66
C ARG A 79 19.09 -5.43 -6.88
N VAL A 80 19.21 -4.23 -7.47
CA VAL A 80 18.69 -2.99 -6.85
C VAL A 80 17.18 -3.11 -6.65
N ARG A 81 16.65 -2.64 -5.52
CA ARG A 81 15.21 -2.62 -5.28
C ARG A 81 14.56 -1.52 -6.13
N ILE A 82 13.49 -1.88 -6.83
CA ILE A 82 12.71 -1.00 -7.68
C ILE A 82 11.28 -1.01 -7.15
N GLU A 83 10.73 0.17 -6.92
CA GLU A 83 9.33 0.32 -6.52
C GLU A 83 8.40 0.18 -7.72
N LYS A 84 7.22 -0.42 -7.51
CA LYS A 84 6.16 -0.47 -8.53
C LYS A 84 5.50 0.90 -8.57
N ASN A 85 5.84 1.70 -9.57
CA ASN A 85 5.01 2.84 -9.92
C ASN A 85 3.71 2.32 -10.55
N ASP A 86 2.61 3.07 -10.48
CA ASP A 86 1.26 2.70 -10.98
C ASP A 86 1.14 2.49 -12.51
N GLY A 87 2.22 2.05 -13.16
CA GLY A 87 2.26 1.65 -14.55
C GLY A 87 2.11 0.15 -14.77
N CYS A 88 2.28 -0.24 -16.04
CA CYS A 88 2.19 -1.63 -16.49
C CYS A 88 3.28 -2.55 -15.90
N ASN A 89 3.08 -3.86 -16.03
CA ASN A 89 3.99 -4.91 -15.57
C ASN A 89 5.34 -4.97 -16.34
N LYS A 90 5.59 -4.10 -17.32
CA LYS A 90 6.88 -3.92 -18.00
C LYS A 90 7.69 -2.82 -17.30
N MET A 91 8.54 -3.22 -16.36
CA MET A 91 9.35 -2.31 -15.55
C MET A 91 10.71 -2.00 -16.17
N HIS A 92 11.28 -0.84 -15.82
CA HIS A 92 12.60 -0.38 -16.26
C HIS A 92 13.49 -0.12 -15.03
N CYS A 93 14.68 -0.73 -15.00
CA CYS A 93 15.67 -0.47 -13.96
C CYS A 93 16.50 0.77 -14.28
N THR A 94 16.39 1.82 -13.47
CA THR A 94 17.16 3.08 -13.62
C THR A 94 18.67 2.94 -13.36
N ASN A 95 19.11 1.83 -12.76
CA ASN A 95 20.53 1.60 -12.45
C ASN A 95 21.28 0.82 -13.55
N CYS A 96 20.60 -0.03 -14.32
CA CYS A 96 21.24 -0.89 -15.32
C CYS A 96 20.51 -0.98 -16.67
N ASP A 97 19.48 -0.14 -16.84
CA ASP A 97 18.62 -0.01 -18.02
C ASP A 97 18.05 -1.33 -18.54
N ALA A 98 17.90 -2.30 -17.64
CA ALA A 98 17.24 -3.56 -17.94
C ALA A 98 15.73 -3.36 -17.89
N MET A 99 15.04 -3.75 -18.96
CA MET A 99 13.59 -3.94 -18.94
C MET A 99 13.30 -5.34 -18.40
N PHE A 100 12.29 -5.48 -17.54
CA PHE A 100 11.93 -6.77 -16.95
C PHE A 100 10.42 -6.84 -16.67
N CYS A 101 9.90 -8.06 -16.59
CA CYS A 101 8.51 -8.32 -16.23
C CYS A 101 8.35 -8.32 -14.71
N TRP A 102 7.42 -7.53 -14.18
CA TRP A 102 7.10 -7.48 -12.76
C TRP A 102 6.48 -8.79 -12.25
N LEU A 103 5.76 -9.53 -13.10
CA LEU A 103 5.06 -10.76 -12.72
C LEU A 103 6.01 -11.95 -12.56
N CYS A 104 6.92 -12.15 -13.53
CA CYS A 104 7.80 -13.32 -13.56
C CYS A 104 9.29 -13.01 -13.32
N GLU A 105 9.64 -11.74 -13.06
CA GLU A 105 11.00 -11.29 -12.75
C GLU A 105 12.04 -11.65 -13.84
N ARG A 106 11.60 -11.85 -15.10
CA ARG A 106 12.51 -12.10 -16.23
C ARG A 106 12.90 -10.82 -16.93
N VAL A 107 14.16 -10.75 -17.36
CA VAL A 107 14.68 -9.69 -18.23
C VAL A 107 14.02 -9.82 -19.61
N LEU A 108 13.51 -8.71 -20.12
CA LEU A 108 12.84 -8.60 -21.41
C LEU A 108 13.84 -8.25 -22.52
N ASP A 109 13.49 -8.58 -23.75
CA ASP A 109 14.23 -8.14 -24.93
C ASP A 109 14.16 -6.60 -25.05
N LYS A 110 15.28 -5.96 -25.39
CA LYS A 110 15.35 -4.51 -25.55
C LYS A 110 14.63 -4.01 -26.81
N ASN A 111 14.63 -4.81 -27.87
CA ASN A 111 14.06 -4.47 -29.17
C ASN A 111 12.54 -4.69 -29.18
N ASN A 112 12.06 -5.71 -28.47
CA ASN A 112 10.62 -6.00 -28.37
C ASN A 112 10.23 -6.47 -26.96
N PRO A 113 10.16 -5.56 -25.97
CA PRO A 113 9.85 -5.93 -24.60
C PRO A 113 8.39 -6.38 -24.40
N TYR A 114 7.48 -6.01 -25.32
CA TYR A 114 6.05 -6.32 -25.23
C TYR A 114 5.69 -7.69 -25.79
N ALA A 115 6.56 -8.32 -26.61
CA ALA A 115 6.41 -9.70 -27.07
C ALA A 115 6.08 -10.67 -25.91
N HIS A 116 6.70 -10.43 -24.75
CA HIS A 116 6.49 -11.23 -23.54
C HIS A 116 5.03 -11.31 -23.07
N PHE A 117 4.23 -10.29 -23.35
CA PHE A 117 2.83 -10.21 -22.96
C PHE A 117 1.86 -10.61 -24.08
N ASN A 118 2.34 -10.71 -25.32
CA ASN A 118 1.49 -10.90 -26.50
C ASN A 118 1.65 -12.28 -27.15
N GLU A 119 2.79 -12.94 -26.97
CA GLU A 119 3.09 -14.20 -27.67
C GLU A 119 2.66 -15.44 -26.87
N GLU A 120 1.88 -16.31 -27.51
CA GLU A 120 1.51 -17.63 -27.00
C GLU A 120 2.76 -18.51 -26.89
N GLY A 121 3.30 -18.64 -25.67
CA GLY A 121 4.52 -19.40 -25.40
C GLY A 121 5.37 -18.85 -24.24
N MET A 122 5.13 -17.61 -23.83
CA MET A 122 5.87 -16.95 -22.73
C MET A 122 5.35 -17.32 -21.31
N GLY A 123 4.34 -18.20 -21.23
CA GLY A 123 3.78 -18.74 -19.98
C GLY A 123 2.65 -17.87 -19.40
N ASN A 124 2.55 -17.82 -18.06
CA ASN A 124 1.45 -17.16 -17.34
C ASN A 124 1.47 -15.62 -17.40
N CYS A 125 2.17 -14.99 -18.34
CA CYS A 125 2.28 -13.52 -18.46
C CYS A 125 1.52 -12.95 -19.68
N VAL A 126 1.01 -13.81 -20.55
CA VAL A 126 0.24 -13.42 -21.75
C VAL A 126 -1.02 -12.66 -21.33
N ASN A 127 -1.30 -11.53 -21.98
CA ASN A 127 -2.43 -10.62 -21.73
C ASN A 127 -2.48 -9.98 -20.33
N ARG A 128 -1.38 -10.02 -19.57
CA ARG A 128 -1.33 -9.49 -18.19
C ARG A 128 -0.47 -8.22 -18.06
N LEU A 129 -0.31 -7.46 -19.14
CA LEU A 129 0.50 -6.24 -19.11
C LEU A 129 -0.03 -5.20 -18.11
N PHE A 130 -1.34 -5.03 -18.01
CA PHE A 130 -2.00 -4.05 -17.13
C PHE A 130 -2.70 -4.67 -15.92
N GLU A 131 -2.47 -5.96 -15.64
CA GLU A 131 -3.09 -6.58 -14.47
C GLU A 131 -2.64 -5.89 -13.17
N GLY A 132 -3.63 -5.50 -12.36
CA GLY A 132 -3.40 -4.81 -11.08
C GLY A 132 -2.89 -3.38 -11.23
N VAL A 133 -3.13 -2.74 -12.38
CA VAL A 133 -3.09 -1.28 -12.53
C VAL A 133 -4.49 -0.78 -12.22
N VAL A 134 -4.62 0.02 -11.16
CA VAL A 134 -5.88 0.68 -10.83
C VAL A 134 -5.90 1.97 -11.63
N ASP A 135 -6.91 2.15 -12.47
CA ASP A 135 -7.11 3.41 -13.18
C ASP A 135 -7.77 4.39 -12.20
N PRO A 136 -7.11 5.50 -11.81
CA PRO A 136 -7.72 6.48 -10.93
C PRO A 136 -8.85 7.28 -11.59
N GLU A 137 -9.10 7.12 -12.91
CA GLU A 137 -10.17 7.82 -13.65
C GLU A 137 -11.43 6.97 -13.88
N MET A 138 -11.51 5.74 -13.36
CA MET A 138 -12.77 5.00 -13.31
C MET A 138 -13.52 5.30 -12.01
N GLU A 139 -14.16 6.48 -11.95
CA GLU A 139 -15.31 6.69 -11.08
C GLU A 139 -16.48 5.87 -11.66
N ASP A 140 -17.03 4.95 -10.88
CA ASP A 140 -18.15 4.09 -11.28
C ASP A 140 -19.38 4.94 -11.65
N GLU A 141 -19.60 5.16 -12.95
CA GLU A 141 -20.84 5.75 -13.48
C GLU A 141 -22.01 4.73 -13.39
N ASP A 142 -22.52 4.42 -12.19
CA ASP A 142 -23.92 3.98 -12.01
C ASP A 142 -24.41 4.02 -10.55
N ASP A 143 -24.76 5.19 -10.03
CA ASP A 143 -25.86 5.30 -9.05
C ASP A 143 -26.70 6.58 -9.24
N GLY A 144 -27.78 6.44 -10.00
CA GLY A 144 -29.03 7.16 -9.73
C GLY A 144 -28.98 8.69 -9.85
N PHE A 145 -29.26 9.18 -11.05
CA PHE A 145 -29.67 10.55 -11.35
C PHE A 145 -30.76 11.06 -10.38
N VAL A 146 -30.38 11.67 -9.27
CA VAL A 146 -31.23 12.59 -8.50
C VAL A 146 -31.11 13.96 -9.13
N VAL A 147 -32.19 14.44 -9.75
CA VAL A 147 -32.24 15.79 -10.30
C VAL A 147 -32.30 16.75 -9.12
N TRP A 148 -31.20 17.45 -8.83
CA TRP A 148 -31.16 18.50 -7.80
C TRP A 148 -32.14 19.65 -8.07
N ALA A 149 -32.77 19.68 -9.25
CA ALA A 149 -33.82 20.62 -9.63
C ALA A 149 -35.16 20.39 -8.91
N ASP A 150 -35.44 19.19 -8.38
CA ASP A 150 -36.71 18.88 -7.69
C ASP A 150 -36.67 19.13 -6.16
N LEU A 151 -35.48 19.41 -5.58
CA LEU A 151 -35.32 19.67 -4.15
C LEU A 151 -35.32 21.16 -3.76
N LEU A 152 -35.24 22.07 -4.72
CA LEU A 152 -35.41 23.51 -4.49
C LEU A 152 -36.64 23.98 -5.27
N GLY A 153 -37.79 23.52 -4.80
CA GLY A 153 -39.08 24.10 -5.12
C GLY A 153 -39.04 25.61 -4.86
N ASN A 154 -39.19 26.35 -5.95
CA ASN A 154 -39.35 27.79 -6.04
C ASN A 154 -40.35 28.33 -5.01
N GLU A 155 -39.88 29.11 -4.04
CA GLU A 155 -40.70 30.08 -3.31
C GLU A 155 -39.92 31.40 -3.21
N THR A 156 -40.35 32.33 -4.05
CA THR A 156 -40.20 33.77 -3.89
C THR A 156 -40.79 34.22 -2.56
N ASP A 157 -40.15 35.18 -1.89
CA ASP A 157 -40.73 36.34 -1.17
C ASP A 157 -39.58 37.00 -0.38
N SER A 158 -39.03 38.12 -0.87
CA SER A 158 -39.33 39.49 -0.42
C SER A 158 -39.11 39.70 1.09
N ASP A 159 -38.08 40.49 1.44
CA ASP A 159 -38.27 41.70 2.27
C ASP A 159 -36.97 42.53 2.32
N SER A 160 -37.11 43.79 1.88
CA SER A 160 -36.29 44.96 2.20
C SER A 160 -36.38 45.23 3.72
N ASP A 161 -35.38 45.74 4.44
CA ASP A 161 -34.84 47.10 4.58
C ASP A 161 -33.84 46.96 5.79
N ASP A 162 -32.79 47.73 6.04
CA ASP A 162 -32.63 49.18 6.16
C ASP A 162 -31.12 49.48 6.30
N ASP A 163 -30.69 50.58 5.70
CA ASP A 163 -29.38 51.20 5.90
C ASP A 163 -29.28 51.83 7.31
N VAL A 164 -28.20 51.54 8.06
CA VAL A 164 -27.84 52.32 9.26
C VAL A 164 -26.47 52.95 9.07
N TYR A 165 -26.50 54.25 8.79
CA TYR A 165 -25.37 55.18 8.80
C TYR A 165 -24.88 55.39 10.25
N PHE A 166 -23.57 55.28 10.51
CA PHE A 166 -22.97 55.79 11.75
C PHE A 166 -21.81 56.73 11.45
N GLU A 167 -22.01 57.99 11.82
CA GLU A 167 -21.08 59.10 11.67
C GLU A 167 -19.86 58.97 12.58
N ARG A 168 -18.69 59.36 12.08
CA ARG A 168 -17.45 59.50 12.85
C ARG A 168 -17.19 60.98 13.13
N GLY A 169 -17.72 61.52 14.22
CA GLY A 169 -17.12 62.67 14.92
C GLY A 169 -15.97 62.16 15.80
N GLY A 170 -14.81 62.81 15.96
CA GLY A 170 -14.45 64.22 15.82
C GLY A 170 -13.77 64.65 17.13
N SER A 171 -12.47 64.90 17.12
CA SER A 171 -11.73 65.78 18.07
C SER A 171 -10.25 65.80 17.66
N ASP A 172 -9.46 66.86 17.76
CA ASP A 172 -9.65 68.32 17.75
C ASP A 172 -8.22 68.89 17.50
N GLY A 173 -8.11 70.14 17.07
CA GLY A 173 -6.86 70.88 16.82
C GLY A 173 -5.95 70.99 18.05
N SER A 174 -4.63 71.04 17.86
CA SER A 174 -3.79 72.23 17.63
C SER A 174 -3.29 72.90 18.91
N GLU A 175 -1.96 73.00 19.01
CA GLU A 175 -1.13 73.90 19.86
C GLU A 175 -1.20 73.79 21.38
#